data_AF-A0A7J2YLK2-F1
#
_entry.id   AF-A0A7J2YLK2-F1
#
_cell.length_a   1.000
_cell.length_b   1.000
_cell.length_c   1.000
_cell.angle_alpha   90.00
_cell.angle_beta   90.00
_cell.angle_gamma   90.00
#
_symmetry.space_group_name_H-M   'P 1'
#
loop_
_entity.id
_entity.type
_entity.pdbx_description
1 polymer ?
#
loop_
_entity_poly.entity_id
_entity_poly.type
_entity_poly.pdbx_seq_one_letter_code
_entity_poly.pdbx_strand_id
1 'polypeptide(L)'
;MIKDIGRGINFAWTPEISAFLEEYCKKMGWDYAGIDRSLEPKEFSSVEGKSMPWKIKTLVEMCGGKVPKVFYEGPGLGKEPLTVLLGKDAVEVAIEVVEISKMYALKRK
;
A
#
# COMPACT_ATOMS: atom_id res chain seq x y z
N MET A 1 -12.47 -15.06 -0.97
CA MET A 1 -11.23 -15.60 -0.37
C MET A 1 -10.36 -14.46 0.11
N ILE A 2 -10.71 -13.83 1.24
CA ILE A 2 -9.88 -12.85 1.95
C ILE A 2 -9.54 -13.48 3.31
N LYS A 3 -8.96 -14.70 3.31
CA LYS A 3 -8.63 -15.41 4.55
C LYS A 3 -7.14 -15.42 4.87
N ASP A 4 -6.29 -15.07 3.90
CA ASP A 4 -4.84 -15.27 4.01
C ASP A 4 -4.01 -13.98 3.99
N ILE A 5 -4.64 -12.80 4.03
CA ILE A 5 -3.94 -11.51 4.10
C ILE A 5 -4.48 -10.76 5.31
N GLY A 6 -3.73 -10.76 6.41
CA GLY A 6 -4.13 -10.07 7.63
C GLY A 6 -2.97 -9.42 8.38
N ARG A 7 -1.79 -9.36 7.76
CA ARG A 7 -0.58 -8.78 8.35
C ARG A 7 -0.05 -7.76 7.37
N GLY A 8 0.37 -6.64 7.91
CA GLY A 8 1.01 -5.61 7.12
C GLY A 8 1.85 -4.72 8.00
N ILE A 9 2.76 -4.02 7.35
CA ILE A 9 3.56 -2.97 7.95
C ILE A 9 3.40 -1.72 7.08
N ASN A 10 3.29 -0.57 7.72
CA ASN A 10 3.36 0.69 7.01
C ASN A 10 4.72 1.36 7.21
N PHE A 11 5.16 2.10 6.20
CA PHE A 11 6.36 2.93 6.24
C PHE A 11 6.14 4.20 5.43
N ALA A 12 7.09 5.12 5.51
CA ALA A 12 6.99 6.42 4.86
C ALA A 12 6.79 6.28 3.34
N TRP A 13 5.91 7.11 2.80
CA TRP A 13 5.74 7.26 1.36
C TRP A 13 6.32 8.60 0.90
N THR A 14 7.03 8.57 -0.23
CA THR A 14 7.44 9.75 -1.00
C THR A 14 7.30 9.43 -2.49
N PRO A 15 7.26 10.44 -3.38
CA PRO A 15 7.28 10.18 -4.82
C PRO A 15 8.48 9.32 -5.27
N GLU A 16 9.63 9.51 -4.64
CA GLU A 16 10.86 8.74 -4.89
C GLU A 16 10.70 7.26 -4.48
N ILE A 17 10.18 7.00 -3.27
CA ILE A 17 9.90 5.64 -2.79
C ILE A 17 8.85 4.98 -3.69
N SER A 18 7.81 5.72 -4.11
CA SER A 18 6.75 5.21 -4.98
C SER A 18 7.29 4.75 -6.33
N ALA A 19 8.14 5.57 -6.97
CA ALA A 19 8.75 5.22 -8.25
C ALA A 19 9.65 3.97 -8.13
N PHE A 20 10.41 3.85 -7.03
CA PHE A 20 11.16 2.64 -6.74
C PHE A 20 10.26 1.41 -6.56
N LEU A 21 9.19 1.52 -5.77
CA LEU A 21 8.29 0.41 -5.48
C LEU A 21 7.52 -0.05 -6.72
N GLU A 22 7.13 0.85 -7.61
CA GLU A 22 6.49 0.50 -8.88
C GLU A 22 7.40 -0.41 -9.74
N GLU A 23 8.67 -0.03 -9.89
CA GLU A 23 9.66 -0.86 -10.59
C GLU A 23 9.94 -2.19 -9.87
N TYR A 24 10.07 -2.15 -8.54
CA TYR A 24 10.34 -3.33 -7.73
C TYR A 24 9.19 -4.33 -7.81
N CYS A 25 7.95 -3.89 -7.59
CA CYS A 25 6.76 -4.74 -7.63
C CYS A 25 6.57 -5.34 -9.02
N LYS A 26 6.81 -4.56 -10.09
CA LYS A 26 6.79 -5.07 -11.46
C LYS A 26 7.78 -6.21 -11.68
N LYS A 27 9.01 -6.12 -11.13
CA LYS A 27 10.01 -7.20 -11.21
C LYS A 27 9.62 -8.44 -10.40
N MET A 28 8.96 -8.25 -9.26
CA MET A 28 8.51 -9.34 -8.38
C MET A 28 7.19 -9.97 -8.83
N GLY A 29 6.51 -9.40 -9.83
CA GLY A 29 5.17 -9.81 -10.25
C GLY A 29 4.09 -9.49 -9.21
N TRP A 30 4.30 -8.44 -8.42
CA TRP A 30 3.37 -7.98 -7.39
C TRP A 30 2.51 -6.82 -7.90
N ASP A 31 1.24 -6.82 -7.53
CA ASP A 31 0.36 -5.69 -7.76
C ASP A 31 0.74 -4.53 -6.82
N TYR A 32 0.91 -3.34 -7.40
CA TYR A 32 1.14 -2.06 -6.72
C TYR A 32 0.03 -1.07 -7.06
N ALA A 33 -0.58 -0.45 -6.06
CA ALA A 33 -1.67 0.50 -6.26
C ALA A 33 -1.61 1.69 -5.28
N GLY A 34 -2.39 2.74 -5.56
CA GLY A 34 -2.41 3.96 -4.77
C GLY A 34 -3.81 4.45 -4.51
N ILE A 35 -4.07 4.90 -3.28
CA ILE A 35 -5.31 5.56 -2.89
C ILE A 35 -5.09 7.06 -2.87
N ASP A 36 -5.77 7.77 -3.77
CA ASP A 36 -5.92 9.22 -3.68
C ASP A 36 -7.03 9.54 -2.68
N ARG A 37 -6.64 10.01 -1.48
CA ARG A 37 -7.59 10.37 -0.41
C ARG A 37 -8.49 11.56 -0.80
N SER A 38 -8.15 12.36 -1.81
CA SER A 38 -9.01 13.45 -2.30
C SER A 38 -10.26 12.95 -3.04
N LEU A 39 -10.22 11.69 -3.51
CA LEU A 39 -11.34 11.04 -4.20
C LEU A 39 -12.30 10.33 -3.23
N GLU A 40 -12.04 10.38 -1.92
CA GLU A 40 -12.92 9.78 -0.92
C GLU A 40 -14.30 10.46 -0.94
N PRO A 41 -15.39 9.71 -1.19
CA PRO A 41 -16.73 10.30 -1.17
C PRO A 41 -17.07 10.88 0.20
N LYS A 42 -17.75 12.04 0.22
CA LYS A 42 -18.08 12.79 1.45
C LYS A 42 -18.87 11.98 2.49
N GLU A 43 -19.65 11.00 2.03
CA GLU A 43 -20.42 10.09 2.88
C GLU A 43 -19.55 9.11 3.70
N PHE A 44 -18.31 8.85 3.26
CA PHE A 44 -17.34 8.02 4.00
C PHE A 44 -16.41 8.87 4.87
N SER A 45 -16.02 10.07 4.42
CA SER A 45 -15.09 10.93 5.17
C SER A 45 -15.72 11.61 6.40
N SER A 46 -17.06 11.74 6.43
CA SER A 46 -17.81 12.37 7.54
C SER A 46 -18.15 11.41 8.69
N VAL A 47 -17.93 10.10 8.52
CA VAL A 47 -18.25 9.08 9.53
C VAL A 47 -17.02 8.25 9.83
N GLU A 48 -16.63 8.22 11.11
CA GLU A 48 -15.49 7.43 11.56
C GLU A 48 -15.66 5.94 11.21
N GLY A 49 -14.58 5.31 10.73
CA GLY A 49 -14.55 3.90 10.35
C GLY A 49 -15.08 3.57 8.95
N LYS A 50 -15.67 4.52 8.23
CA LYS A 50 -16.25 4.29 6.89
C LYS A 50 -15.26 4.40 5.73
N SER A 51 -14.10 5.01 5.94
CA SER A 51 -13.05 5.13 4.92
C SER A 51 -12.45 3.78 4.51
N MET A 52 -12.27 2.85 5.45
CA MET A 52 -11.51 1.63 5.20
C MET A 52 -12.18 0.71 4.17
N PRO A 53 -13.50 0.44 4.25
CA PRO A 53 -14.19 -0.34 3.22
C PRO A 53 -14.07 0.26 1.81
N TRP A 54 -14.18 1.59 1.68
CA TRP A 54 -14.01 2.27 0.39
C TRP A 54 -12.58 2.07 -0.15
N LYS A 55 -11.56 2.33 0.65
CA LYS A 55 -10.15 2.16 0.24
C LYS A 55 -9.85 0.75 -0.25
N ILE A 56 -10.25 -0.25 0.54
CA ILE A 56 -10.01 -1.67 0.20
C ILE A 56 -10.73 -2.02 -1.11
N LYS A 57 -11.98 -1.58 -1.28
CA LYS A 57 -12.72 -1.80 -2.53
C LYS A 57 -12.01 -1.17 -3.73
N THR A 58 -11.61 0.10 -3.62
CA THR A 58 -10.90 0.81 -4.68
C THR A 58 -9.57 0.13 -5.04
N LEU A 59 -8.76 -0.27 -4.05
CA LEU A 59 -7.51 -1.00 -4.27
C LEU A 59 -7.73 -2.31 -5.02
N VAL A 60 -8.73 -3.08 -4.59
CA VAL A 60 -9.06 -4.37 -5.21
C VAL A 60 -9.54 -4.21 -6.65
N GLU A 61 -10.35 -3.19 -6.93
CA GLU A 61 -10.82 -2.87 -8.29
C GLU A 61 -9.67 -2.46 -9.21
N MET A 62 -8.74 -1.62 -8.72
CA MET A 62 -7.53 -1.21 -9.47
C MET A 62 -6.63 -2.40 -9.84
N CYS A 63 -6.62 -3.45 -9.02
CA CYS A 63 -5.79 -4.65 -9.20
C CYS A 63 -6.58 -5.85 -9.76
N GLY A 64 -7.66 -5.60 -10.52
CA GLY A 64 -8.37 -6.65 -11.24
C GLY A 64 -9.04 -7.70 -10.34
N GLY A 65 -9.49 -7.29 -9.16
CA GLY A 65 -10.18 -8.16 -8.20
C GLY A 65 -9.25 -8.83 -7.17
N LYS A 66 -7.97 -8.43 -7.10
CA LYS A 66 -6.99 -8.94 -6.14
C LYS A 66 -6.59 -7.86 -5.15
N VAL A 67 -6.25 -8.25 -3.92
CA VAL A 67 -5.67 -7.33 -2.95
C VAL A 67 -4.21 -7.09 -3.35
N PRO A 68 -3.78 -5.83 -3.58
CA PRO A 68 -2.38 -5.55 -3.91
C PRO A 68 -1.47 -5.91 -2.75
N LYS A 69 -0.30 -6.46 -3.07
CA LYS A 69 0.71 -6.79 -2.06
C LYS A 69 1.34 -5.53 -1.46
N VAL A 70 1.51 -4.50 -2.28
CA VAL A 70 2.00 -3.19 -1.83
C VAL A 70 1.03 -2.13 -2.31
N PHE A 71 0.67 -1.19 -1.44
CA PHE A 71 -0.08 -0.02 -1.87
C PHE A 71 0.33 1.21 -1.07
N TYR A 72 -0.09 2.39 -1.52
CA TYR A 72 0.06 3.61 -0.73
C TYR A 72 -1.27 4.31 -0.49
N GLU A 73 -1.33 5.08 0.58
CA GLU A 73 -2.33 6.10 0.79
C GLU A 73 -1.69 7.48 0.61
N GLY A 74 -2.23 8.26 -0.34
CA GLY A 74 -1.76 9.60 -0.64
C GLY A 74 -1.98 10.60 0.51
N PRO A 75 -1.49 11.84 0.34
CA PRO A 75 -1.66 12.88 1.34
C PRO A 75 -3.15 13.17 1.58
N GLY A 76 -3.50 13.47 2.82
CA GLY A 76 -4.85 13.89 3.20
C GLY A 76 -4.80 15.03 4.22
N LEU A 77 -5.92 15.70 4.44
CA LEU A 77 -6.00 16.78 5.42
C LEU A 77 -5.59 16.27 6.81
N GLY A 78 -4.46 16.75 7.32
CA GLY A 78 -3.89 16.32 8.61
C GLY A 78 -3.42 14.86 8.65
N LYS A 79 -3.27 14.20 7.49
CA LYS A 79 -2.85 12.79 7.40
C LYS A 79 -1.61 12.66 6.53
N GLU A 80 -0.55 12.14 7.13
CA GLU A 80 0.68 11.81 6.41
C GLU A 80 0.42 10.69 5.39
N PRO A 81 1.05 10.74 4.21
CA PRO A 81 1.01 9.65 3.25
C PRO A 81 1.86 8.48 3.75
N LEU A 82 1.45 7.26 3.43
CA LEU A 82 2.12 6.04 3.86
C LEU A 82 2.05 4.96 2.78
N THR A 83 3.05 4.09 2.78
CA THR A 83 3.04 2.83 2.03
C THR A 83 2.65 1.73 2.99
N VAL A 84 1.90 0.74 2.51
CA VAL A 84 1.56 -0.50 3.22
C VAL A 84 2.06 -1.68 2.40
N LEU A 85 2.83 -2.56 3.05
CA LEU A 85 3.16 -3.90 2.55
C LEU A 85 2.29 -4.90 3.29
N LEU A 86 1.66 -5.81 2.55
CA LEU A 86 0.85 -6.90 3.07
C LEU A 86 1.53 -8.26 2.85
N GLY A 87 1.27 -9.21 3.73
CA GLY A 87 1.75 -10.59 3.61
C GLY A 87 0.88 -11.59 4.39
N LYS A 88 1.22 -12.87 4.29
CA LYS A 88 0.44 -13.94 4.92
C LYS A 88 0.61 -13.99 6.44
N ASP A 89 1.80 -13.61 6.91
CA ASP A 89 2.19 -13.59 8.31
C ASP A 89 3.22 -12.50 8.59
N ALA A 90 3.50 -12.25 9.87
CA ALA A 90 4.38 -11.17 10.28
C ALA A 90 5.86 -11.44 9.91
N VAL A 91 6.25 -12.71 9.76
CA VAL A 91 7.63 -13.10 9.42
C VAL A 91 7.89 -12.80 7.95
N GLU A 92 6.97 -13.15 7.05
CA GLU A 92 7.04 -12.78 5.62
C GLU A 92 7.14 -11.27 5.47
N VAL A 93 6.23 -10.51 6.11
CA VAL A 93 6.22 -9.04 6.02
C VAL A 93 7.54 -8.44 6.51
N ALA A 94 8.10 -8.95 7.61
CA ALA A 94 9.36 -8.46 8.16
C ALA A 94 10.56 -8.76 7.24
N ILE A 95 10.61 -9.95 6.63
CA ILE A 95 11.66 -10.32 5.68
C ILE A 95 11.59 -9.43 4.44
N GLU A 96 10.39 -9.25 3.90
CA GLU A 96 10.19 -8.51 2.65
C GLU A 96 10.41 -7.02 2.80
N VAL A 97 9.98 -6.40 3.91
CA VAL A 97 10.24 -4.97 4.14
C VAL A 97 11.74 -4.69 4.30
N VAL A 98 12.49 -5.62 4.91
CA VAL A 98 13.96 -5.51 5.01
C VAL A 98 14.61 -5.65 3.63
N GLU A 99 14.12 -6.55 2.79
CA GLU A 99 14.63 -6.70 1.43
C GLU A 99 14.35 -5.48 0.56
N ILE A 100 13.12 -4.95 0.60
CA ILE A 100 12.75 -3.69 -0.03
C ILE A 100 13.68 -2.56 0.43
N SER A 101 13.95 -2.47 1.74
CA SER A 101 14.85 -1.45 2.31
C SER A 101 16.28 -1.57 1.77
N LYS A 102 16.84 -2.78 1.71
CA LYS A 102 18.19 -3.02 1.15
C LYS A 102 18.25 -2.62 -0.32
N MET A 103 17.25 -3.04 -1.11
CA MET A 103 17.20 -2.75 -2.54
C MET A 103 17.03 -1.25 -2.82
N TYR A 104 16.24 -0.56 -2.01
CA TYR A 104 16.12 0.89 -2.10
C TYR A 104 17.43 1.60 -1.72
N ALA A 105 18.12 1.14 -0.66
CA ALA A 105 19.40 1.70 -0.25
C ALA A 105 20.50 1.55 -1.31
N LEU A 106 20.43 0.51 -2.15
CA LEU A 106 21.33 0.34 -3.30
C LEU A 106 20.99 1.32 -4.44
N LYS A 107 19.71 1.63 -4.67
CA LYS A 107 19.28 2.58 -5.72
C LYS A 107 19.56 4.04 -5.36
N ARG A 108 19.61 4.38 -4.06
CA ARG A 108 19.90 5.74 -3.57
C ARG A 108 21.39 6.11 -3.57
N LYS A 109 22.28 5.15 -3.78
CA LYS A 109 23.72 5.38 -3.93
C LYS A 109 24.06 5.72 -5.37
#